data_AF-A0A9X0J7A8-F1
#
_entry.id   AF-A0A9X0J7A8-F1
#
_cell.length_a   1.000
_cell.length_b   1.000
_cell.length_c   1.000
_cell.angle_alpha   90.00
_cell.angle_beta   90.00
_cell.angle_gamma   90.00
#
_symmetry.space_group_name_H-M   'P 1'
#
loop_
_entity.id
_entity.type
_entity.pdbx_description
1 polymer ?
#
loop_
_entity_poly.entity_id
_entity_poly.type
_entity_poly.pdbx_seq_one_letter_code
_entity_poly.pdbx_strand_id
1 'polypeptide(L)'
;MRSFDNKTVLTIGRIGSVLSVLMYVSYIPQIMNNLQENYGNPIQPLVAAINCFIWVLYALLREKKDWPLFVANFPGILFGLATFITSLH
;
A
#
# COMPACT_ATOMS: atom_id res chain seq x y z
N MET A 1 28.29 2.01 17.62
CA MET A 1 27.05 2.00 16.83
C MET A 1 27.34 2.76 15.53
N ARG A 2 27.36 2.10 14.36
CA ARG A 2 27.63 2.80 13.07
C ARG A 2 26.47 3.77 12.81
N SER A 3 26.75 5.07 12.83
CA SER A 3 25.79 6.07 12.35
C SER A 3 25.66 5.87 10.85
N PHE A 4 24.51 5.39 10.39
CA PHE A 4 24.25 5.29 8.94
C PHE A 4 24.31 6.70 8.33
N ASP A 5 24.95 6.82 7.17
CA ASP A 5 24.97 8.09 6.45
C ASP A 5 23.55 8.50 6.08
N ASN A 6 23.22 9.79 6.26
CA ASN A 6 21.89 10.34 6.01
C ASN A 6 21.46 10.11 4.56
N LYS A 7 22.39 10.13 3.60
CA LYS A 7 22.10 9.84 2.19
C LYS A 7 21.63 8.41 1.98
N THR A 8 22.22 7.44 2.69
CA THR A 8 21.82 6.04 2.64
C THR A 8 20.41 5.86 3.19
N VAL A 9 20.09 6.47 4.33
CA VAL A 9 18.74 6.42 4.93
C VAL A 9 17.69 7.01 4.00
N LEU A 10 17.96 8.19 3.42
CA LEU A 10 17.08 8.83 2.43
C LEU A 10 16.87 7.99 1.16
N THR A 11 17.93 7.32 0.68
CA THR A 11 17.85 6.47 -0.51
C THR A 11 17.00 5.24 -0.25
N ILE A 12 17.21 4.56 0.87
CA ILE A 12 16.40 3.40 1.28
C ILE A 12 14.94 3.82 1.48
N GLY A 13 14.69 4.96 2.11
CA GLY A 13 13.34 5.50 2.29
C GLY A 13 12.62 5.72 0.96
N ARG A 14 13.29 6.33 -0.04
CA ARG A 14 12.73 6.52 -1.39
C ARG A 14 12.39 5.19 -2.07
N ILE A 15 13.31 4.22 -2.01
CA ILE A 15 13.07 2.88 -2.58
C ILE A 15 11.87 2.22 -1.90
N GLY A 16 11.78 2.29 -0.56
CA GLY A 16 10.66 1.74 0.20
C GLY A 16 9.31 2.36 -0.16
N SER A 17 9.27 3.69 -0.40
CA SER A 17 8.07 4.38 -0.87
C SER A 17 7.64 3.90 -2.25
N VAL A 18 8.58 3.77 -3.20
CA VAL A 18 8.29 3.26 -4.55
C VAL A 18 7.79 1.83 -4.48
N LEU A 19 8.46 0.97 -3.70
CA LEU A 19 8.04 -0.43 -3.52
C LEU A 19 6.65 -0.55 -2.91
N SER A 20 6.29 0.31 -1.94
CA SER A 20 4.94 0.31 -1.37
C SER A 20 3.89 0.58 -2.45
N VAL A 21 4.11 1.59 -3.31
CA VAL A 21 3.20 1.90 -4.41
C VAL A 21 3.12 0.73 -5.41
N LEU A 22 4.26 0.13 -5.78
CA LEU A 22 4.30 -1.01 -6.70
C LEU A 22 3.54 -2.23 -6.15
N MET A 23 3.64 -2.48 -4.84
CA MET A 23 2.89 -3.55 -4.18
C MET A 23 1.38 -3.34 -4.37
N TYR A 24 0.88 -2.12 -4.21
CA TYR A 24 -0.53 -1.83 -4.41
C TYR A 24 -0.96 -1.84 -5.88
N VAL A 25 -0.12 -1.38 -6.80
CA VAL A 25 -0.37 -1.47 -8.25
C VAL A 25 -0.41 -2.92 -8.72
N SER A 26 0.32 -3.83 -8.06
CA SER A 26 0.32 -5.27 -8.40
C SER A 26 -1.02 -5.97 -8.16
N TYR A 27 -1.97 -5.30 -7.51
CA TYR A 27 -3.35 -5.76 -7.43
C TYR A 27 -4.14 -5.62 -8.75
N ILE A 28 -3.70 -4.77 -9.70
CA ILE A 28 -4.39 -4.61 -10.99
C ILE A 28 -4.51 -5.94 -11.76
N PRO A 29 -3.43 -6.73 -11.96
CA PRO A 29 -3.54 -8.07 -12.53
C PRO A 29 -4.52 -8.98 -11.78
N GLN A 30 -4.56 -8.92 -10.44
CA GLN A 30 -5.47 -9.72 -9.64
C GLN A 30 -6.93 -9.31 -9.83
N ILE A 31 -7.21 -8.01 -9.93
CA ILE A 31 -8.53 -7.47 -10.29
C ILE A 31 -8.95 -7.98 -11.67
N MET A 32 -8.05 -7.94 -12.66
CA MET A 32 -8.34 -8.45 -14.00
C MET A 32 -8.67 -9.95 -13.99
N ASN A 33 -7.90 -10.75 -13.25
CA ASN A 33 -8.16 -12.19 -13.10
C ASN A 33 -9.52 -12.45 -12.44
N ASN A 34 -9.83 -11.72 -11.37
CA ASN A 34 -11.13 -11.79 -10.71
C ASN A 34 -12.28 -11.51 -11.69
N LEU A 35 -12.16 -10.48 -12.54
CA LEU A 35 -13.17 -10.16 -13.56
C LEU A 35 -13.28 -11.22 -14.68
N GLN A 36 -12.30 -12.11 -14.80
CA GLN A 36 -12.30 -13.26 -15.72
C GLN A 36 -12.72 -14.57 -15.03
N GLU A 37 -13.39 -14.48 -13.88
CA GLU A 37 -13.85 -15.61 -13.07
C GLU A 37 -12.71 -16.47 -12.49
N ASN A 38 -11.49 -15.93 -12.44
CA ASN A 38 -10.32 -16.55 -11.82
C ASN A 38 -9.98 -15.85 -10.50
N TYR A 39 -10.77 -16.18 -9.47
CA TYR A 39 -10.77 -15.45 -8.22
C TYR A 39 -9.55 -15.75 -7.34
N GLY A 40 -8.85 -14.70 -6.93
CA GLY A 40 -7.78 -14.78 -5.93
C GLY A 40 -8.30 -14.76 -4.49
N ASN A 41 -7.41 -14.96 -3.52
CA ASN A 41 -7.77 -14.91 -2.11
C ASN A 41 -8.14 -13.47 -1.66
N PRO A 42 -9.37 -13.22 -1.14
CA PRO A 42 -9.82 -11.89 -0.73
C PRO A 42 -9.18 -11.39 0.57
N ILE A 43 -8.67 -12.28 1.43
CA ILE A 43 -8.18 -11.92 2.77
C ILE A 43 -6.95 -11.01 2.68
N GLN A 44 -6.02 -11.29 1.78
CA GLN A 44 -4.78 -10.52 1.67
C GLN A 44 -5.04 -9.06 1.21
N PRO A 45 -5.82 -8.79 0.15
CA PRO A 45 -6.22 -7.42 -0.19
C PRO A 45 -6.99 -6.69 0.91
N LEU A 46 -7.85 -7.39 1.67
CA LEU A 46 -8.59 -6.78 2.78
C LEU A 46 -7.66 -6.34 3.92
N VAL A 47 -6.75 -7.23 4.35
CA VAL A 47 -5.78 -6.92 5.40
C VAL A 47 -4.85 -5.78 4.95
N ALA A 48 -4.44 -5.78 3.68
CA ALA A 48 -3.64 -4.70 3.11
C ALA A 48 -4.40 -3.36 3.12
N ALA A 49 -5.67 -3.34 2.73
CA ALA A 49 -6.50 -2.14 2.76
C ALA A 49 -6.65 -1.56 4.17
N ILE A 50 -6.89 -2.42 5.18
CA ILE A 50 -6.98 -2.01 6.59
C ILE A 50 -5.64 -1.45 7.07
N ASN A 51 -4.52 -2.10 6.74
CA ASN A 51 -3.19 -1.62 7.10
C ASN A 51 -2.90 -0.24 6.49
N CYS A 52 -3.19 -0.06 5.20
CA CYS A 52 -3.04 1.21 4.51
C CYS A 52 -3.90 2.32 5.14
N PHE A 53 -5.13 1.98 5.53
CA PHE A 53 -6.03 2.90 6.20
C PHE A 53 -5.47 3.39 7.53
N ILE A 54 -4.95 2.50 8.36
CA ILE A 54 -4.29 2.86 9.63
C ILE A 54 -3.08 3.77 9.38
N TRP A 55 -2.26 3.48 8.37
CA TRP A 55 -1.10 4.33 8.03
C TRP A 55 -1.50 5.71 7.52
N VAL A 56 -2.56 5.80 6.72
CA VAL A 56 -3.12 7.07 6.27
C VAL A 56 -3.65 7.89 7.45
N LEU A 57 -4.39 7.27 8.37
CA LEU A 57 -4.84 7.94 9.59
C LEU A 57 -3.66 8.42 10.43
N TYR A 58 -2.66 7.57 10.65
CA TYR A 58 -1.44 7.94 11.36
C TYR A 58 -0.76 9.14 10.69
N ALA A 59 -0.57 9.12 9.36
CA ALA A 59 0.05 10.22 8.63
C ALA A 59 -0.70 11.56 8.78
N LEU A 60 -2.03 11.53 8.87
CA LEU A 60 -2.88 12.71 8.98
C LEU A 60 -3.03 13.24 10.41
N LEU A 61 -3.03 12.36 11.42
CA LEU A 61 -3.24 12.71 12.83
C LEU A 61 -1.98 13.24 13.53
N ARG A 62 -0.81 13.15 12.91
CA ARG A 62 0.43 13.74 13.46
C ARG A 62 0.39 15.27 13.41
N GLU A 63 0.98 15.91 14.42
CA GLU A 63 1.14 17.38 14.48
C GLU A 63 1.76 17.96 13.19
N LYS A 64 2.82 17.29 12.70
CA LYS A 64 3.37 17.52 11.36
C LYS A 64 2.90 16.39 10.45
N LYS A 65 1.99 16.71 9.54
CA LYS A 65 1.43 15.75 8.57
C LYS A 65 2.53 15.06 7.76
N ASP A 66 2.47 13.74 7.69
CA ASP A 66 3.44 12.91 6.97
C ASP A 66 2.94 12.64 5.55
N TRP A 67 3.06 13.65 4.68
CA TRP A 67 2.60 13.56 3.29
C TRP A 67 3.23 12.41 2.49
N PRO A 68 4.54 12.10 2.62
CA PRO A 68 5.12 10.95 1.94
C PRO A 68 4.45 9.63 2.33
N LEU A 69 4.20 9.41 3.63
CA LEU A 69 3.56 8.20 4.12
C LEU A 69 2.09 8.08 3.68
N PHE A 70 1.38 9.21 3.65
CA PHE A 70 0.03 9.30 3.11
C PHE A 70 -0.01 8.87 1.64
N VAL A 71 0.81 9.48 0.79
CA VAL A 71 0.85 9.20 -0.66
C VAL A 71 1.25 7.75 -0.93
N ALA A 72 2.15 7.19 -0.12
CA ALA A 72 2.56 5.80 -0.26
C ALA A 72 1.41 4.81 0.01
N ASN A 73 0.57 5.05 1.02
CA ASN A 73 -0.45 4.10 1.46
C ASN A 73 -1.86 4.35 0.92
N PHE A 74 -2.19 5.59 0.54
CA PHE A 74 -3.52 5.93 0.04
C PHE A 74 -3.95 5.08 -1.19
N PRO A 75 -3.09 4.85 -2.20
CA PRO A 75 -3.43 3.94 -3.30
C PRO A 75 -3.73 2.51 -2.84
N GLY A 76 -3.07 2.03 -1.79
CA GLY A 76 -3.27 0.70 -1.24
C GLY A 76 -4.65 0.47 -0.66
N ILE A 77 -5.30 1.53 -0.13
CA ILE A 77 -6.70 1.46 0.29
C ILE A 77 -7.58 1.20 -0.94
N LEU A 78 -7.40 1.97 -2.01
CA LEU A 78 -8.22 1.88 -3.22
C LEU A 78 -8.04 0.53 -3.92
N PHE A 79 -6.80 0.14 -4.18
CA PHE A 79 -6.50 -1.12 -4.87
C PHE A 79 -6.80 -2.35 -4.00
N GLY A 80 -6.52 -2.30 -2.70
CA GLY A 80 -6.86 -3.38 -1.77
C GLY A 80 -8.35 -3.63 -1.68
N LEU A 81 -9.17 -2.58 -1.52
CA LEU A 81 -10.63 -2.70 -1.49
C LEU A 81 -11.20 -3.14 -2.84
N ALA A 82 -10.71 -2.59 -3.96
CA ALA A 82 -11.16 -3.00 -5.29
C ALA A 82 -10.90 -4.49 -5.55
N THR A 83 -9.72 -4.98 -5.16
CA THR A 83 -9.36 -6.41 -5.30
C THR A 83 -10.16 -7.29 -4.37
N PHE A 84 -10.39 -6.85 -3.13
CA PHE A 84 -11.27 -7.55 -2.19
C PHE A 84 -12.67 -7.70 -2.78
N ILE A 85 -13.31 -6.60 -3.19
CA ILE A 85 -14.68 -6.61 -3.73
C ILE A 85 -14.77 -7.53 -4.95
N THR A 86 -13.79 -7.46 -5.85
CA THR A 86 -13.79 -8.29 -7.07
C THR A 86 -13.52 -9.77 -6.79
N SER A 87 -12.93 -10.14 -5.65
CA SER A 87 -12.67 -11.55 -5.28
C SER A 87 -13.79 -12.22 -4.46
N LEU A 88 -14.92 -11.53 -4.26
CA LEU A 88 -16.06 -12.07 -3.48
C LEU A 88 -17.13 -12.79 -4.30
N HIS A 89 -17.11 -12.62 -5.62
CA HIS A 89 -17.99 -13.30 -6.57
C HIS A 89 -17.14 -14.06 -7.54
#